data_AF-A0A950J3L1-F1
#
_entry.id   AF-A0A950J3L1-F1
#
_cell.length_a   1.000
_cell.length_b   1.000
_cell.length_c   1.000
_cell.angle_alpha   90.00
_cell.angle_beta   90.00
_cell.angle_gamma   90.00
#
_symmetry.space_group_name_H-M   'P 1'
#
loop_
_entity.id
_entity.type
_entity.pdbx_description
1 polymer ?
#
loop_
_entity_poly.entity_id
_entity_poly.type
_entity_poly.pdbx_seq_one_letter_code
_entity_poly.pdbx_strand_id
1 'polypeptide(L)' 'MKLRTLRDLEVRGKRVLLREDLNVPLEDGKMTDFTRVDAALPTLRYLREHGARTIV' A
#
# COMPACT_ATOMS: atom_id res chain seq x y z
N MET A 1 -11.01 -0.33 21.95
CA MET A 1 -11.77 -0.38 20.67
C MET A 1 -10.92 -1.12 19.65
N LYS A 2 -11.48 -2.10 18.92
CA LYS A 2 -10.75 -2.81 17.86
C LYS A 2 -10.85 -2.00 16.55
N LEU A 3 -9.71 -1.68 15.95
CA LEU A 3 -9.70 -1.04 14.62
C LEU A 3 -10.12 -2.07 13.57
N ARG A 4 -10.93 -1.63 12.59
CA ARG A 4 -11.24 -2.44 11.41
C ARG A 4 -9.98 -2.58 10.56
N THR A 5 -9.81 -3.76 9.99
CA THR A 5 -8.73 -4.10 9.06
C THR A 5 -9.25 -4.16 7.64
N LEU A 6 -8.36 -4.28 6.66
CA LEU A 6 -8.76 -4.45 5.25
C LEU A 6 -9.68 -5.64 5.01
N ARG A 7 -9.53 -6.72 5.81
CA ARG A 7 -10.36 -7.93 5.70
C ARG A 7 -11.82 -7.71 6.13
N ASP A 8 -12.09 -6.61 6.82
CA ASP A 8 -13.41 -6.25 7.32
C ASP A 8 -14.14 -5.26 6.36
N LEU A 9 -13.57 -4.96 5.20
CA LEU A 9 -14.03 -3.89 4.30
C LEU A 9 -14.28 -4.37 2.87
N GLU A 10 -15.44 -4.03 2.32
CA GLU A 10 -15.73 -4.16 0.88
C GLU A 10 -15.05 -3.04 0.09
N VAL A 11 -14.05 -3.36 -0.73
CA VAL A 11 -13.22 -2.38 -1.45
C VAL A 11 -13.39 -2.37 -2.96
N ARG A 12 -14.12 -3.34 -3.53
CA ARG A 12 -14.30 -3.48 -4.99
C ARG A 12 -14.93 -2.23 -5.60
N GLY A 13 -14.30 -1.69 -6.65
CA GLY A 13 -14.74 -0.49 -7.36
C GLY A 13 -14.55 0.83 -6.60
N LYS A 14 -14.05 0.79 -5.35
CA LYS A 14 -13.86 1.99 -4.52
C LYS A 14 -12.49 2.61 -4.74
N ARG A 15 -12.40 3.91 -4.50
CA ARG A 15 -11.12 4.62 -4.37
C ARG A 15 -10.65 4.51 -2.92
N VAL A 16 -9.44 3.98 -2.70
CA VAL A 16 -8.87 3.76 -1.37
C VAL A 16 -7.65 4.64 -1.21
N LEU A 17 -7.70 5.59 -0.28
CA LEU A 17 -6.52 6.34 0.15
C LEU A 17 -5.70 5.46 1.09
N LEU A 18 -4.48 5.14 0.68
CA LEU A 18 -3.58 4.26 1.39
C LEU A 18 -2.33 5.05 1.81
N ARG A 19 -2.18 5.26 3.12
CA ARG A 19 -1.00 5.90 3.68
C ARG A 19 0.13 4.88 3.76
N GLU A 20 1.21 5.13 3.02
CA GLU A 20 2.42 4.28 3.01
C GLU A 20 3.64 5.00 3.55
N ASP A 21 4.60 4.26 4.11
CA ASP A 21 5.94 4.78 4.42
C ASP A 21 6.90 4.49 3.27
N LEU A 22 7.00 5.43 2.32
CA LEU A 22 7.92 5.35 1.18
C LEU A 22 9.17 6.23 1.36
N ASN A 23 9.50 6.62 2.60
CA ASN A 23 10.72 7.37 2.87
C ASN A 23 11.94 6.44 2.80
N VAL A 24 12.53 6.31 1.62
CA VAL A 24 13.65 5.39 1.32
C VAL A 24 14.93 6.17 1.03
N PRO A 25 16.11 5.59 1.33
CA PRO A 25 17.39 6.20 0.95
C PRO A 25 17.55 6.21 -0.58
N LEU A 26 18.10 7.31 -1.09
CA LEU A 26 18.41 7.50 -2.51
C LEU A 26 19.89 7.86 -2.67
N GLU A 27 20.53 7.28 -3.67
CA GLU A 27 21.86 7.66 -4.16
C GLU A 27 21.74 7.95 -5.66
N ASP A 28 22.18 9.14 -6.09
CA ASP A 28 22.08 9.60 -7.48
C ASP A 28 20.68 9.41 -8.11
N GLY A 29 19.64 9.64 -7.30
CA GLY A 29 18.23 9.51 -7.72
C GLY A 29 17.74 8.06 -7.84
N LYS A 30 18.52 7.07 -7.40
CA LYS A 30 18.15 5.65 -7.39
C LYS A 30 17.99 5.14 -5.96
N MET A 31 17.01 4.27 -5.74
CA MET A 31 16.82 3.60 -4.46
C MET A 31 17.95 2.61 -4.21
N THR A 32 18.50 2.64 -3.01
CA THR A 32 19.54 1.70 -2.56
C THR A 32 19.01 0.64 -1.60
N ASP A 33 17.83 0.88 -1.00
CA ASP A 33 17.12 -0.07 -0.14
C ASP A 33 15.64 -0.14 -0.56
N PHE A 34 15.16 -1.35 -0.81
CA PHE A 34 13.80 -1.64 -1.27
C PHE A 34 12.89 -2.13 -0.13
N THR A 35 13.42 -2.31 1.08
CA THR A 35 12.72 -2.93 2.22
C THR A 35 11.34 -2.32 2.47
N ARG A 36 11.22 -0.99 2.42
CA ARG A 36 9.94 -0.30 2.66
C ARG A 36 8.94 -0.45 1.51
N VAL A 37 9.44 -0.44 0.27
CA VAL A 37 8.60 -0.67 -0.92
C VAL A 37 8.07 -2.10 -0.89
N ASP A 38 8.93 -3.08 -0.60
CA ASP A 38 8.56 -4.49 -0.52
C ASP A 38 7.55 -4.75 0.60
N ALA A 39 7.67 -4.05 1.73
CA ALA A 39 6.72 -4.13 2.84
C ALA A 39 5.31 -3.61 2.46
N ALA A 40 5.19 -2.66 1.53
CA ALA A 40 3.91 -2.13 1.05
C ALA A 40 3.21 -3.07 0.04
N LEU A 41 3.99 -3.90 -0.67
CA LEU A 41 3.48 -4.74 -1.76
C LEU A 41 2.30 -5.66 -1.37
N PRO A 42 2.29 -6.35 -0.20
CA PRO A 42 1.18 -7.22 0.16
C PRO A 42 -0.16 -6.47 0.22
N THR A 43 -0.17 -5.27 0.79
CA THR A 43 -1.38 -4.45 0.92
C THR A 43 -1.84 -3.91 -0.44
N LEU A 44 -0.90 -3.43 -1.24
CA LEU A 44 -1.18 -2.94 -2.60
C LEU A 44 -1.73 -4.04 -3.51
N ARG A 45 -1.15 -5.24 -3.45
CA ARG A 45 -1.61 -6.43 -4.19
C ARG A 45 -3.01 -6.83 -3.76
N TYR A 46 -3.26 -6.92 -2.45
CA TYR A 46 -4.59 -7.24 -1.92
C TYR A 46 -5.65 -6.28 -2.46
N LEU A 47 -5.44 -4.97 -2.34
CA LEU A 47 -6.39 -3.97 -2.81
C LEU A 47 -6.64 -4.07 -4.32
N ARG A 48 -5.58 -4.24 -5.12
CA ARG A 48 -5.67 -4.41 -6.57
C ARG A 48 -6.46 -5.66 -6.96
N GLU A 49 -6.14 -6.80 -6.36
CA GLU A 49 -6.78 -8.09 -6.64
C GLU A 49 -8.28 -8.07 -6.26
N HIS A 50 -8.64 -7.29 -5.24
CA HIS A 50 -10.03 -7.08 -4.83
C HIS A 50 -10.74 -5.96 -5.61
N GLY A 51 -10.10 -5.41 -6.64
CA GLY A 51 -10.69 -4.45 -7.58
C GLY A 51 -10.82 -3.03 -7.03
N ALA A 52 -10.04 -2.66 -6.01
CA ALA A 52 -9.95 -1.30 -5.54
C ALA A 52 -9.08 -0.43 -6.46
N ARG A 53 -9.35 0.87 -6.47
CA ARG A 53 -8.48 1.90 -7.07
C ARG A 53 -7.69 2.57 -5.96
N THR A 54 -6.47 2.11 -5.73
CA THR A 54 -5.62 2.63 -4.66
C THR A 54 -4.99 3.96 -5.05
N ILE A 55 -4.94 4.89 -4.10
CA ILE A 55 -4.24 6.18 -4.17
C ILE A 55 -3.23 6.16 -3.02
N VAL A 56 -1.95 6.24 -3.35
CA VAL A 56 -0.84 6.29 -2.40
C VAL A 56 -0.35 7.72 -2.28
#